data_AF-A0A1I8CTW2-F1
#
_entry.id   AF-A0A1I8CTW2-F1
#
_cell.length_a   1.000
_cell.length_b   1.000
_cell.length_c   1.000
_cell.angle_alpha   90.00
_cell.angle_beta   90.00
_cell.angle_gamma   90.00
#
_symmetry.space_group_name_H-M   'P 1'
#
loop_
_entity.id
_entity.type
_entity.pdbx_description
1 polymer ?
#
loop_
_entity_poly.entity_id
_entity_poly.type
_entity_poly.pdbx_seq_one_letter_code
_entity_poly.pdbx_strand_id
1 'polypeptide(L)'
;MPTTCGFPNCKFRSRYRGQEDNRHFYRIPKRPQVLRQRWLNAIGRTEETVVSQLRICSAHFEGGEKKEGDIPVPDPQVSKFII
;
A
#
# COMPACT_ATOMS: atom_id res chain seq x y z
N MET A 1 5.47 -12.87 12.30
CA MET A 1 5.62 -13.29 10.90
C MET A 1 5.88 -12.04 10.06
N PRO A 2 6.98 -11.98 9.28
CA PRO A 2 7.27 -10.80 8.47
C PRO A 2 6.13 -10.56 7.49
N THR A 3 5.57 -9.37 7.52
CA THR A 3 4.47 -8.99 6.63
C THR A 3 5.08 -8.37 5.38
N THR A 4 4.96 -9.04 4.24
CA THR A 4 5.48 -8.52 2.98
C THR A 4 4.45 -7.60 2.32
N CYS A 5 4.85 -6.40 1.91
CA CYS A 5 3.95 -5.45 1.24
C CYS A 5 3.45 -5.99 -0.11
N GLY A 6 2.13 -6.06 -0.34
CA GLY A 6 1.52 -6.56 -1.57
C GLY A 6 1.46 -5.57 -2.74
N PHE A 7 2.02 -4.37 -2.61
CA PHE A 7 2.09 -3.42 -3.71
C PHE A 7 3.06 -3.96 -4.80
N PRO A 8 2.67 -3.98 -6.08
CA PRO A 8 3.54 -4.43 -7.17
C PRO A 8 4.86 -3.67 -7.19
N ASN A 9 5.99 -4.38 -7.31
CA ASN A 9 7.31 -3.77 -7.36
C ASN A 9 7.60 -2.78 -6.21
N CYS A 10 7.03 -3.02 -5.02
CA CYS A 10 7.30 -2.21 -3.83
C CYS A 10 8.81 -2.08 -3.62
N LYS A 11 9.39 -0.93 -4.00
CA LYS A 11 10.83 -0.63 -3.88
C LYS A 11 11.30 -0.58 -2.43
N PHE A 12 10.35 -0.58 -1.50
CA PHE A 12 10.59 -0.59 -0.07
C PHE A 12 10.61 -2.01 0.53
N ARG A 13 10.37 -3.08 -0.26
CA ARG A 13 10.34 -4.49 0.21
C ARG A 13 11.69 -5.02 0.71
N SER A 14 12.81 -4.46 0.27
CA SER A 14 14.11 -5.17 0.31
C SER A 14 15.25 -4.45 1.03
N ARG A 15 15.05 -3.24 1.58
CA ARG A 15 16.17 -2.48 2.16
C ARG A 15 16.51 -2.75 3.63
N TYR A 16 15.75 -3.54 4.37
CA TYR A 16 15.99 -3.72 5.82
C TYR A 16 16.55 -5.11 6.13
N ARG A 17 17.83 -5.33 5.77
CA ARG A 17 18.65 -6.41 6.37
C ARG A 17 18.97 -5.99 7.82
N GLY A 18 18.15 -6.41 8.78
CA GLY A 18 18.52 -6.40 10.20
C GLY A 18 18.28 -5.11 11.00
N GLN A 19 17.54 -4.13 10.47
CA GLN A 19 17.00 -3.03 11.28
C GLN A 19 15.50 -3.20 11.48
N GLU A 20 15.00 -2.82 12.66
CA GLU A 20 13.57 -2.82 12.96
C GLU A 20 12.82 -2.00 11.93
N ASP A 21 12.01 -2.70 11.13
CA ASP A 21 11.17 -2.08 10.15
C ASP A 21 9.90 -1.57 10.84
N ASN A 22 9.98 -0.36 11.40
CA ASN A 22 8.87 0.31 12.10
C ASN A 22 7.75 0.81 11.17
N ARG A 23 7.67 0.30 9.94
CA ARG A 23 6.61 0.68 8.99
C ARG A 23 5.28 0.03 9.36
N HIS A 24 4.23 0.83 9.26
CA HIS A 24 2.87 0.33 9.42
C HIS A 24 2.41 -0.44 8.18
N PHE A 25 1.62 -1.49 8.41
CA PHE A 25 1.06 -2.33 7.36
C PHE A 25 -0.47 -2.25 7.39
N TYR A 26 -1.03 -1.57 6.40
CA TYR A 26 -2.48 -1.35 6.31
C TYR A 26 -3.17 -2.48 5.56
N ARG A 27 -4.38 -2.82 6.02
CA ARG A 27 -5.30 -3.71 5.32
C ARG A 27 -6.05 -2.93 4.24
N ILE A 28 -6.43 -3.64 3.19
CA ILE A 28 -7.34 -3.09 2.19
C ILE A 28 -8.68 -2.76 2.88
N PRO A 29 -9.23 -1.55 2.69
CA PRO A 29 -10.52 -1.19 3.25
C PRO A 29 -11.62 -2.17 2.83
N LYS A 30 -12.56 -2.43 3.75
CA LYS A 30 -13.80 -3.16 3.44
C LYS A 30 -14.90 -2.22 2.95
N ARG A 31 -14.88 -0.95 3.39
CA ARG A 31 -15.84 0.11 3.06
C ARG A 31 -15.13 1.48 3.06
N PRO A 32 -15.66 2.47 2.32
CA PRO A 32 -16.71 2.33 1.30
C PRO A 32 -16.23 1.50 0.11
N GLN A 33 -17.15 0.88 -0.64
CA GLN A 33 -16.80 0.00 -1.78
C GLN A 33 -15.97 0.74 -2.84
N VAL A 34 -16.25 2.03 -3.06
CA VAL A 34 -15.48 2.88 -3.99
C VAL A 34 -14.02 2.98 -3.58
N LEU A 35 -13.73 3.17 -2.29
CA LEU A 35 -12.36 3.25 -1.79
C LEU A 35 -11.63 1.90 -1.96
N ARG A 36 -12.33 0.80 -1.66
CA ARG A 36 -11.81 -0.55 -1.86
C ARG A 36 -11.44 -0.81 -3.32
N GLN A 37 -12.33 -0.50 -4.26
CA GLN A 37 -12.06 -0.67 -5.70
C GLN A 37 -10.86 0.16 -6.15
N ARG A 38 -10.74 1.42 -5.69
CA ARG A 38 -9.59 2.27 -6.00
C ARG A 38 -8.27 1.69 -5.47
N TRP A 39 -8.28 1.10 -4.27
CA TRP A 39 -7.12 0.38 -3.74
C TRP A 39 -6.73 -0.82 -4.60
N LEU A 40 -7.70 -1.65 -4.98
CA LEU A 40 -7.47 -2.82 -5.82
C LEU A 40 -6.87 -2.43 -7.18
N ASN A 41 -7.43 -1.41 -7.81
CA ASN A 41 -6.91 -0.85 -9.06
C ASN A 41 -5.46 -0.37 -8.92
N ALA A 42 -5.15 0.37 -7.85
CA ALA A 42 -3.80 0.90 -7.61
C ALA A 42 -2.74 -0.20 -7.46
N ILE A 43 -3.12 -1.38 -6.96
CA ILE A 43 -2.22 -2.52 -6.78
C ILE A 43 -2.33 -3.57 -7.89
N GLY A 44 -3.09 -3.27 -8.96
CA GLY A 44 -3.30 -4.19 -10.08
C GLY A 44 -3.97 -5.51 -9.66
N ARG A 45 -4.95 -5.44 -8.76
CA ARG A 45 -5.74 -6.59 -8.29
C ARG A 45 -7.23 -6.37 -8.52
N THR A 46 -7.98 -7.45 -8.36
CA THR A 46 -9.45 -7.51 -8.42
C THR A 46 -9.99 -8.17 -7.15
N GLU A 47 -11.31 -8.22 -6.97
CA GLU A 47 -11.92 -8.88 -5.81
C GLU A 47 -11.62 -10.39 -5.78
N GLU A 48 -11.48 -11.02 -6.95
CA GLU A 48 -11.22 -12.46 -7.09
C GLU A 48 -9.75 -12.81 -6.83
N THR A 49 -8.84 -11.88 -7.15
CA THR A 49 -7.39 -12.11 -7.07
C THR A 49 -6.77 -11.58 -5.78
N VAL A 50 -7.51 -10.78 -5.00
CA VAL A 50 -7.05 -10.23 -3.74
C VAL A 50 -7.25 -11.22 -2.59
N VAL A 51 -6.26 -11.29 -1.72
CA VAL A 51 -6.26 -12.19 -0.56
C VAL A 51 -6.30 -11.39 0.74
N SER A 52 -7.00 -11.90 1.76
CA SER A 52 -7.30 -11.15 2.99
C SER A 52 -6.06 -10.82 3.85
N GLN A 53 -4.96 -11.56 3.70
CA GLN A 53 -3.69 -11.28 4.36
C GLN A 53 -2.86 -10.20 3.66
N LEU A 54 -3.25 -9.74 2.46
CA LEU A 54 -2.50 -8.72 1.74
C LEU A 54 -2.44 -7.41 2.55
N ARG A 55 -1.25 -6.81 2.60
CA ARG A 55 -1.00 -5.54 3.31
C ARG A 55 -0.23 -4.58 2.44
N ILE A 56 -0.49 -3.29 2.61
CA ILE A 56 0.27 -2.23 1.96
C ILE A 56 1.07 -1.50 3.02
N CYS A 57 2.39 -1.34 2.81
CA CYS A 57 3.23 -0.64 3.77
C CYS A 57 2.99 0.87 3.69
N SER A 58 3.26 1.56 4.78
CA SER A 58 2.94 2.97 4.93
C SER A 58 3.73 3.90 3.99
N ALA A 59 4.83 3.42 3.42
CA ALA A 59 5.64 4.14 2.41
C ALA A 59 4.89 4.42 1.09
N HIS A 60 3.73 3.79 0.87
CA HIS A 60 2.86 4.07 -0.27
C HIS A 60 1.86 5.21 -0.03
N PHE A 61 1.98 5.91 1.11
CA PHE A 61 1.16 7.06 1.48
C PHE A 61 2.04 8.27 1.78
N GLU A 62 1.50 9.46 1.49
CA GLU A 62 2.21 10.71 1.76
C GLU A 62 2.49 10.86 3.27
N GLY A 63 3.71 11.24 3.62
CA GLY A 63 4.13 11.35 5.02
C GLY A 63 4.34 10.02 5.74
N GLY A 64 4.20 8.87 5.06
CA GLY A 64 4.43 7.57 5.66
C GLY A 64 3.29 7.08 6.56
N GLU A 65 2.09 7.67 6.46
CA GLU A 65 0.88 7.27 7.17
C GLU A 65 -0.36 7.37 6.27
N LYS A 66 -1.30 6.45 6.45
CA LYS A 66 -2.56 6.44 5.70
C LYS A 66 -3.64 7.25 6.41
N LYS A 67 -4.20 8.26 5.75
CA LYS A 67 -5.39 9.01 6.20
C LYS A 67 -6.68 8.34 5.72
N GLU A 68 -7.83 8.87 6.14
CA GLU A 68 -9.12 8.39 5.66
C GLU A 68 -9.30 8.74 4.17
N GLY A 69 -9.79 7.79 3.36
CA GLY A 69 -9.99 7.99 1.93
C GLY A 69 -8.73 7.90 1.05
N ASP A 70 -7.53 7.86 1.64
CA ASP A 70 -6.28 7.74 0.88
C ASP A 70 -6.21 6.46 0.05
N ILE A 71 -5.54 6.54 -1.10
CA ILE A 71 -5.26 5.44 -2.03
C ILE A 71 -3.74 5.27 -2.10
N PRO A 72 -3.20 4.05 -1.97
CA PRO A 72 -1.75 3.84 -2.03
C PRO A 72 -1.24 4.11 -3.45
N VAL A 73 -0.05 4.68 -3.55
CA VAL A 73 0.63 4.96 -4.82
C VAL A 73 2.00 4.28 -4.87
N PRO A 74 2.57 3.99 -6.06
CA PRO A 74 3.88 3.34 -6.16
C PRO A 74 4.99 4.13 -5.45
N ASP A 75 4.96 5.46 -5.58
CA ASP A 75 5.87 6.39 -4.93
C ASP A 75 5.20 7.76 -4.70
N PRO A 76 4.87 8.11 -3.45
CA PRO A 76 4.26 9.40 -3.11
C PRO A 76 5.12 10.62 -3.47
N GLN A 77 6.45 10.45 -3.60
CA GLN A 77 7.36 11.57 -3.89
C GLN A 77 7.39 11.93 -5.38
N VAL A 78 7.14 10.96 -6.27
CA VAL A 78 7.16 11.17 -7.73
C VAL A 78 5.80 11.64 -8.26
N SER A 79 4.70 11.29 -7.58
CA SER A 79 3.33 11.66 -8.00
C SER A 79 3.01 13.16 -7.90
N LYS A 80 3.92 14.00 -7.38
CA LYS A 80 3.72 15.47 -7.25
C LYS A 80 3.96 16.26 -8.55
N PHE A 81 4.43 15.61 -9.61
CA PHE A 81 4.87 16.29 -10.85
C PHE A 81 3.95 16.07 -12.05
N ILE A 82 2.76 15.51 -11.86
CA ILE A 82 1.76 15.35 -12.92
C ILE A 82 0.48 16.06 -12.46
N ILE A 83 0.48 17.38 -12.58
CA ILE A 83 -0.74 18.21 -12.59
C ILE A 83 -0.72 19.00 -13.90
#